data_AF-A0ABD1ZPB7-F1
#
_entry.id   AF-A0ABD1ZPB7-F1
#
_cell.length_a   1.000
_cell.length_b   1.000
_cell.length_c   1.000
_cell.angle_alpha   90.00
_cell.angle_beta   90.00
_cell.angle_gamma   90.00
#
_symmetry.space_group_name_H-M   'P 1'
#
loop_
_entity.id
_entity.type
_entity.pdbx_description
1 polymer ?
#
loop_
_entity_poly.entity_id
_entity_poly.type
_entity_poly.pdbx_seq_one_letter_code
_entity_poly.pdbx_strand_id
1 'polypeptide(L)'
;MTIRLLAMRYQLCSSVRTLSGVMDLPNPRRLTVFRVTVMRQNSRNFTSFCPCANPQGYKGLQGRFSLWNETGMHPGSWRRTLPLGIRASSNSKQTDQGKGQKGGNFLAGLLKNLVKVAAGLILAAFVTAVSLPSLLSWPTFRRIALDLANKSIPGSVSVKSASLGWTKPCRVEGITLQGSDGEEVLVVPEIESRAPLWSIVLGKSGFGDVIVKSPVINLNQHPSNGLPRLALAVSPEDKLLESPTRARKPKKPVNIPSADASLTVNVKGPKGGLNLTDGKVILPGDVAAALGNRLLVDVNFGSLATRENDDLKIASDEHSGVPVRATLWSECAQLEAVGFLQPRASKVKLIKPLKAEMDLTPAFAKFYLAQLNPLLGEILGPAVRDDDMPDIIVQVTPTNMELPSDHYKINIAPMKVTLARGQVVDGVLSLLSKQDLVKGKRNLTMQTSVIDAKLDMPGSFDCSRLDILIADKVHVATWGRVNSIDETVQMTLAVPGHSLRDFLGLKKVPPTYYLKIPVTGTLDKPKVDWKSAGIGIAQLTARERGGQLMQSLLDYVDANEKSDVPKPVSPLPWEQHGG
;
A
#
# COMPACT_ATOMS: atom_id res chain seq x y z
N MET A 1 18.95 -20.92 -22.74
CA MET A 1 19.48 -22.17 -22.18
C MET A 1 20.76 -21.91 -21.37
N THR A 2 20.68 -21.23 -20.21
CA THR A 2 21.69 -21.26 -19.12
C THR A 2 21.17 -20.49 -17.89
N ILE A 3 20.20 -21.02 -17.13
CA ILE A 3 19.96 -20.60 -15.73
C ILE A 3 19.47 -21.83 -14.95
N ARG A 4 20.42 -22.69 -14.55
CA ARG A 4 20.28 -23.67 -13.47
C ARG A 4 21.69 -23.98 -12.98
N LEU A 5 22.23 -23.12 -12.11
CA LEU A 5 23.46 -23.37 -11.37
C LEU A 5 23.56 -22.37 -10.21
N LEU A 6 22.71 -22.58 -9.21
CA LEU A 6 22.89 -22.07 -7.84
C LEU A 6 21.91 -22.81 -6.90
N ALA A 7 22.06 -24.13 -6.87
CA ALA A 7 21.42 -24.99 -5.88
C ALA A 7 22.44 -26.07 -5.51
N MET A 8 23.48 -25.69 -4.79
CA MET A 8 24.34 -26.62 -4.04
C MET A 8 25.23 -25.80 -3.10
N ARG A 9 24.72 -25.51 -1.90
CA ARG A 9 25.56 -25.42 -0.70
C ARG A 9 24.71 -25.38 0.57
N TYR A 10 25.11 -26.28 1.47
CA TYR A 10 24.81 -26.37 2.90
C TYR A 10 23.43 -26.88 3.34
N GLN A 11 23.38 -28.21 3.48
CA GLN A 11 22.70 -28.87 4.58
C GLN A 11 23.78 -29.51 5.49
N LEU A 12 23.57 -29.41 6.80
CA LEU A 12 24.18 -30.12 7.95
C LEU A 12 25.23 -29.42 8.85
N CYS A 13 24.86 -29.45 10.14
CA CYS A 13 25.58 -29.24 11.41
C CYS A 13 25.96 -27.78 11.77
N SER A 14 25.64 -27.26 12.96
CA SER A 14 25.51 -27.91 14.27
C SER A 14 24.62 -27.12 15.24
N SER A 15 24.16 -27.83 16.26
CA SER A 15 23.26 -27.42 17.33
C SER A 15 24.00 -27.08 18.64
N VAL A 16 23.26 -26.42 19.53
CA VAL A 16 23.39 -26.33 21.01
C VAL A 16 24.51 -25.44 21.59
N ARG A 17 24.14 -24.31 22.23
CA ARG A 17 24.04 -24.18 23.71
C ARG A 17 23.68 -22.75 24.14
N THR A 18 22.60 -22.69 24.91
CA THR A 18 22.22 -21.66 25.87
C THR A 18 23.33 -21.35 26.86
N LEU A 19 23.51 -20.07 27.18
CA LEU A 19 24.00 -19.62 28.47
C LEU A 19 23.38 -18.26 28.81
N SER A 20 22.52 -18.32 29.81
CA SER A 20 21.94 -17.24 30.59
C SER A 20 23.01 -16.32 31.17
N GLY A 21 22.78 -15.00 31.09
CA GLY A 21 23.53 -13.98 31.80
C GLY A 21 22.60 -12.84 32.20
N VAL A 22 22.10 -12.92 33.43
CA VAL A 22 21.38 -11.86 34.14
C VAL A 22 22.38 -10.77 34.52
N MET A 23 22.09 -9.51 34.18
CA MET A 23 22.65 -8.35 34.88
C MET A 23 21.58 -7.28 35.03
N ASP A 24 21.30 -6.97 36.28
CA ASP A 24 20.44 -5.89 36.75
C ASP A 24 21.16 -4.52 36.72
N LEU A 25 20.41 -3.51 36.21
CA LEU A 25 20.32 -2.10 36.64
C LEU A 25 21.58 -1.19 36.52
N PRO A 26 21.46 0.17 36.50
CA PRO A 26 20.31 0.99 36.92
C PRO A 26 19.87 2.15 36.00
N ASN A 27 18.65 2.59 36.30
CA ASN A 27 17.96 3.86 35.99
C ASN A 27 18.87 5.11 36.01
N PRO A 28 18.64 6.09 35.10
CA PRO A 28 18.48 7.46 35.60
C PRO A 28 17.29 8.23 35.02
N ARG A 29 16.79 9.07 35.93
CA ARG A 29 15.63 9.97 35.87
C ARG A 29 15.75 11.11 34.86
N ARG A 30 14.56 11.58 34.45
CA ARG A 30 14.16 12.94 34.03
C ARG A 30 14.84 13.52 32.79
N LEU A 31 14.10 13.50 31.67
CA LEU A 31 14.29 14.45 30.57
C LEU A 31 13.11 15.43 30.54
N THR A 32 13.46 16.71 30.65
CA THR A 32 12.59 17.87 30.57
C THR A 32 12.00 17.99 29.17
N VAL A 33 10.67 18.06 29.06
CA VAL A 33 9.95 18.28 27.80
C VAL A 33 10.12 19.74 27.37
N PHE A 34 10.81 19.98 26.25
CA PHE A 34 10.77 21.27 25.56
C PHE A 34 9.66 21.24 24.51
N ARG A 35 8.65 22.08 24.68
CA ARG A 35 7.56 22.29 23.73
C ARG A 35 7.98 23.40 22.78
N VAL A 36 8.36 23.06 21.54
CA VAL A 36 8.60 24.04 20.48
C VAL A 36 7.32 24.16 19.67
N THR A 37 6.62 25.28 19.82
CA THR A 37 5.48 25.66 18.96
C THR A 37 6.06 26.28 17.69
N VAL A 38 6.01 25.54 16.57
CA VAL A 38 6.32 26.10 15.25
C VAL A 38 5.03 26.69 14.69
N MET A 39 4.89 28.02 14.75
CA MET A 39 3.88 28.72 13.96
C MET A 39 4.32 28.74 12.50
N ARG A 40 3.52 28.12 11.61
CA ARG A 40 3.73 28.16 10.17
C ARG A 40 3.20 29.50 9.66
N GLN A 41 4.11 30.41 9.31
CA GLN A 41 3.79 31.71 8.74
C GLN A 41 3.37 31.52 7.27
N ASN A 42 2.16 31.98 6.95
CA ASN A 42 1.52 31.87 5.64
C ASN A 42 2.17 32.85 4.66
N SER A 43 2.91 32.37 3.66
CA SER A 43 3.49 33.23 2.61
C SER A 43 2.56 33.27 1.38
N ARG A 44 1.67 34.26 1.34
CA ARG A 44 1.07 34.72 0.09
C ARG A 44 1.59 36.12 -0.23
N ASN A 45 2.00 36.28 -1.49
CA ASN A 45 2.30 37.52 -2.23
C ASN A 45 3.61 38.25 -1.88
N PHE A 46 4.62 38.06 -2.73
CA PHE A 46 5.57 39.14 -3.04
C PHE A 46 5.79 39.20 -4.56
N THR A 47 5.09 40.15 -5.18
CA THR A 47 5.43 40.70 -6.49
C THR A 47 6.56 41.72 -6.34
N SER A 48 7.56 41.61 -7.22
CA SER A 48 8.50 42.64 -7.69
C SER A 48 8.95 43.75 -6.73
N PHE A 49 10.23 43.72 -6.30
CA PHE A 49 11.04 44.94 -6.16
C PHE A 49 12.53 44.58 -6.15
N CYS A 50 13.29 45.05 -7.15
CA CYS A 50 14.74 45.26 -7.06
C CYS A 50 14.95 46.69 -6.52
N PRO A 51 15.98 46.94 -5.70
CA PRO A 51 17.23 47.44 -6.30
C PRO A 51 18.53 46.99 -5.59
N CYS A 52 19.62 47.24 -6.31
CA CYS A 52 21.03 47.03 -5.99
C CYS A 52 21.50 47.67 -4.66
N ALA A 53 22.41 47.01 -3.93
CA ALA A 53 23.79 47.48 -3.67
C ALA A 53 24.49 46.81 -2.46
N ASN A 54 25.69 46.31 -2.75
CA ASN A 54 26.93 46.26 -1.94
C ASN A 54 27.14 45.19 -0.83
N PRO A 55 28.24 44.41 -0.87
CA PRO A 55 28.61 43.43 0.16
C PRO A 55 29.77 43.92 1.04
N GLN A 56 29.60 43.94 2.36
CA GLN A 56 30.74 44.00 3.29
C GLN A 56 30.48 43.23 4.58
N GLY A 57 31.43 42.35 4.91
CA GLY A 57 31.88 42.09 6.27
C GLY A 57 31.07 41.07 7.06
N TYR A 58 31.63 39.88 7.27
CA TYR A 58 32.15 39.53 8.59
C TYR A 58 33.16 38.37 8.46
N LYS A 59 34.42 38.72 8.76
CA LYS A 59 35.49 37.79 9.10
C LYS A 59 35.31 37.34 10.55
N GLY A 60 35.72 36.12 10.82
CA GLY A 60 36.47 35.82 12.05
C GLY A 60 35.80 34.84 13.01
N LEU A 61 36.25 33.59 12.97
CA LEU A 61 36.68 32.89 14.17
C LEU A 61 37.60 31.73 13.79
N GLN A 62 38.90 32.01 13.92
CA GLN A 62 39.96 31.01 14.00
C GLN A 62 39.91 30.35 15.38
N GLY A 63 40.04 29.03 15.42
CA GLY A 63 40.35 28.26 16.61
C GLY A 63 41.20 27.06 16.21
N ARG A 64 42.52 27.26 16.17
CA ARG A 64 43.53 26.19 16.16
C ARG A 64 44.04 26.03 17.58
N PHE A 65 43.94 24.82 18.14
CA PHE A 65 44.85 24.34 19.17
C PHE A 65 45.46 23.03 18.70
N SER A 66 46.75 22.89 18.94
CA SER A 66 47.64 21.85 18.46
C SER A 66 48.16 21.00 19.62
N LEU A 67 48.35 19.70 19.32
CA LEU A 67 49.47 18.82 19.74
C LEU A 67 49.64 18.44 21.24
N TRP A 68 49.55 17.13 21.54
CA TRP A 68 50.68 16.18 21.77
C TRP A 68 50.14 14.91 22.46
N ASN A 69 50.39 13.72 21.89
CA ASN A 69 51.21 12.71 22.57
C ASN A 69 51.61 11.59 21.61
N GLU A 70 52.92 11.51 21.39
CA GLU A 70 53.64 10.36 20.87
C GLU A 70 53.90 9.36 22.01
N THR A 71 53.84 8.07 21.72
CA THR A 71 54.81 7.09 22.24
C THR A 71 55.05 6.06 21.16
N GLY A 72 56.28 6.01 20.67
CA GLY A 72 56.78 5.04 19.69
C GLY A 72 57.60 3.90 20.29
N MET A 73 58.41 3.30 19.41
CA MET A 73 59.44 2.25 19.58
C MET A 73 58.95 0.79 19.54
N HIS A 74 59.58 -0.17 18.86
CA HIS A 74 60.71 -0.20 17.89
C HIS A 74 60.66 -1.56 17.14
N PRO A 75 61.35 -1.71 15.99
CA PRO A 75 61.41 -2.94 15.21
C PRO A 75 62.65 -3.79 15.56
N GLY A 76 62.54 -5.13 15.45
CA GLY A 76 63.63 -6.06 15.71
C GLY A 76 63.62 -7.26 14.78
N SER A 77 64.76 -7.50 14.14
CA SER A 77 65.02 -8.44 13.06
C SER A 77 65.80 -9.69 13.49
N TRP A 78 65.70 -10.76 12.69
CA TRP A 78 66.59 -11.95 12.55
C TRP A 78 66.72 -12.95 13.72
N ARG A 79 66.32 -14.22 13.48
CA ARG A 79 67.24 -15.39 13.37
C ARG A 79 66.51 -16.70 13.08
N ARG A 80 67.23 -17.57 12.35
CA ARG A 80 66.94 -18.98 12.05
C ARG A 80 66.94 -19.84 13.31
N THR A 81 66.09 -20.86 13.32
CA THR A 81 66.37 -22.16 13.97
C THR A 81 65.65 -23.28 13.21
N LEU A 82 66.44 -24.17 12.62
CA LEU A 82 66.04 -25.54 12.26
C LEU A 82 65.87 -26.36 13.55
N PRO A 83 65.14 -27.47 13.48
CA PRO A 83 65.79 -28.72 13.87
C PRO A 83 65.61 -29.86 12.86
N LEU A 84 66.72 -30.58 12.68
CA LEU A 84 66.84 -31.93 12.10
C LEU A 84 66.22 -32.98 13.04
N GLY A 85 65.74 -34.10 12.48
CA GLY A 85 65.26 -35.25 13.25
C GLY A 85 64.74 -36.46 12.45
N ILE A 86 65.61 -37.04 11.62
CA ILE A 86 65.78 -38.46 11.23
C ILE A 86 64.70 -39.49 11.68
N ARG A 87 64.12 -40.28 10.72
CA ARG A 87 64.34 -41.75 10.59
C ARG A 87 63.72 -42.36 9.33
N ALA A 88 64.51 -43.25 8.73
CA ALA A 88 64.18 -44.10 7.59
C ALA A 88 63.18 -45.22 7.94
N SER A 89 62.40 -45.65 6.95
CA SER A 89 61.99 -47.05 6.85
C SER A 89 61.81 -47.43 5.38
N SER A 90 62.66 -48.38 4.98
CA SER A 90 62.58 -49.15 3.75
C SER A 90 61.36 -50.07 3.78
N ASN A 91 60.68 -50.24 2.64
CA ASN A 91 60.52 -51.61 2.15
C ASN A 91 60.23 -51.67 0.66
N SER A 92 61.01 -52.55 0.05
CA SER A 92 60.94 -53.07 -1.30
C SER A 92 59.58 -53.65 -1.66
N LYS A 93 59.14 -53.44 -2.91
CA LYS A 93 58.80 -54.57 -3.78
C LYS A 93 58.94 -54.17 -5.25
N GLN A 94 60.05 -54.66 -5.77
CA GLN A 94 60.36 -54.91 -7.15
C GLN A 94 59.34 -55.92 -7.70
N THR A 95 58.65 -55.56 -8.78
CA THR A 95 58.03 -56.51 -9.71
C THR A 95 58.23 -56.00 -11.13
N ASP A 96 58.52 -56.96 -11.99
CA ASP A 96 59.21 -56.86 -13.26
C ASP A 96 58.51 -56.14 -14.42
N GLN A 97 59.40 -55.67 -15.29
CA GLN A 97 59.34 -55.57 -16.74
C GLN A 97 58.05 -56.06 -17.44
N GLY A 98 57.33 -55.09 -18.01
CA GLY A 98 56.37 -55.28 -19.10
C GLY A 98 56.74 -54.42 -20.30
N LYS A 99 57.05 -55.08 -21.41
CA LYS A 99 57.50 -54.56 -22.70
C LYS A 99 56.69 -53.37 -23.25
N GLY A 100 57.42 -52.42 -23.81
CA GLY A 100 57.13 -51.64 -25.02
C GLY A 100 55.68 -51.36 -25.43
N GLN A 101 55.28 -50.10 -25.34
CA GLN A 101 54.30 -49.53 -26.26
C GLN A 101 54.67 -48.07 -26.59
N LYS A 102 55.22 -47.86 -27.80
CA LYS A 102 55.28 -46.56 -28.48
C LYS A 102 53.83 -46.14 -28.76
N GLY A 103 53.32 -45.13 -28.06
CA GLY A 103 51.94 -44.67 -28.27
C GLY A 103 51.55 -43.41 -27.50
N GLY A 104 52.42 -42.39 -27.43
CA GLY A 104 52.20 -41.21 -26.59
C GLY A 104 51.92 -39.88 -27.31
N ASN A 105 51.92 -39.82 -28.65
CA ASN A 105 51.75 -38.55 -29.38
C ASN A 105 50.30 -38.24 -29.80
N PHE A 106 49.35 -39.17 -29.59
CA PHE A 106 47.96 -38.98 -30.03
C PHE A 106 47.10 -38.20 -29.01
N LEU A 107 47.31 -38.43 -27.71
CA LEU A 107 46.60 -37.72 -26.62
C LEU A 107 47.00 -36.25 -26.51
N ALA A 108 48.28 -35.91 -26.72
CA ALA A 108 48.76 -34.53 -26.73
C ALA A 108 48.23 -33.72 -27.93
N GLY A 109 47.95 -34.38 -29.06
CA GLY A 109 47.32 -33.77 -30.24
C GLY A 109 45.84 -33.48 -30.05
N LEU A 110 45.10 -34.43 -29.45
CA LEU A 110 43.68 -34.27 -29.11
C LEU A 110 43.43 -33.17 -28.07
N LEU A 111 44.29 -33.07 -27.04
CA LEU A 111 44.17 -32.02 -26.03
C LEU A 111 44.40 -30.61 -26.62
N LYS A 112 45.37 -30.46 -27.54
CA LYS A 112 45.62 -29.19 -28.24
C LYS A 112 44.42 -28.75 -29.09
N ASN A 113 43.72 -29.69 -29.71
CA ASN A 113 42.53 -29.38 -30.51
C ASN A 113 41.32 -29.04 -29.62
N LEU A 114 41.13 -29.73 -28.49
CA LEU A 114 40.08 -29.39 -27.52
C LEU A 114 40.29 -28.01 -26.89
N VAL A 115 41.54 -27.63 -26.55
CA VAL A 115 41.86 -26.29 -26.03
C VAL A 115 41.57 -25.21 -27.07
N LYS A 116 41.88 -25.45 -28.36
CA LYS A 116 41.53 -24.51 -29.44
C LYS A 116 40.02 -24.35 -29.62
N VAL A 117 39.26 -25.45 -29.55
CA VAL A 117 37.79 -25.41 -29.63
C VAL A 117 37.19 -24.69 -28.43
N ALA A 118 37.65 -25.00 -27.21
CA ALA A 118 37.20 -24.33 -25.99
C ALA A 118 37.54 -22.83 -26.00
N ALA A 119 38.75 -22.45 -26.41
CA ALA A 119 39.15 -21.05 -26.57
C ALA A 119 38.31 -20.34 -27.63
N GLY A 120 38.00 -21.01 -28.75
CA GLY A 120 37.10 -20.51 -29.78
C GLY A 120 35.68 -20.26 -29.26
N LEU A 121 35.13 -21.19 -28.46
CA LEU A 121 33.81 -21.05 -27.84
C LEU A 121 33.77 -19.92 -26.80
N ILE A 122 34.81 -19.78 -25.97
CA ILE A 122 34.92 -18.68 -25.00
C ILE A 122 35.02 -17.34 -25.73
N LEU A 123 35.83 -17.26 -26.80
CA LEU A 123 35.95 -16.05 -27.60
C LEU A 123 34.62 -15.70 -28.29
N ALA A 124 33.93 -16.68 -28.86
CA ALA A 124 32.62 -16.49 -29.47
C ALA A 124 31.58 -16.03 -28.44
N ALA A 125 31.55 -16.63 -27.25
CA ALA A 125 30.68 -16.21 -26.15
C ALA A 125 31.02 -14.78 -25.67
N PHE A 126 32.30 -14.45 -25.58
CA PHE A 126 32.77 -13.12 -25.22
C PHE A 126 32.37 -12.07 -26.27
N VAL A 127 32.59 -12.32 -27.55
CA VAL A 127 32.18 -11.44 -28.66
C VAL A 127 30.67 -11.27 -28.66
N THR A 128 29.91 -12.34 -28.42
CA THR A 128 28.44 -12.28 -28.32
C THR A 128 28.00 -11.42 -27.14
N ALA A 129 28.60 -11.61 -25.96
CA ALA A 129 28.29 -10.83 -24.77
C ALA A 129 28.62 -9.34 -24.97
N VAL A 130 29.78 -9.02 -25.55
CA VAL A 130 30.18 -7.64 -25.84
C VAL A 130 29.30 -7.00 -26.92
N SER A 131 28.81 -7.77 -27.89
CA SER A 131 27.97 -7.25 -28.97
C SER A 131 26.48 -7.18 -28.62
N LEU A 132 26.06 -7.81 -27.52
CA LEU A 132 24.64 -8.00 -27.18
C LEU A 132 23.83 -6.69 -27.14
N PRO A 133 24.30 -5.58 -26.55
CA PRO A 133 23.55 -4.31 -26.55
C PRO A 133 23.35 -3.73 -27.94
N SER A 134 24.39 -3.79 -28.76
CA SER A 134 24.35 -3.32 -30.15
C SER A 134 23.39 -4.18 -30.97
N LEU A 135 23.37 -5.50 -30.74
CA LEU A 135 22.43 -6.41 -31.38
C LEU A 135 20.98 -6.11 -30.95
N LEU A 136 20.71 -5.90 -29.66
CA LEU A 136 19.36 -5.55 -29.18
C LEU A 136 18.87 -4.18 -29.70
N SER A 137 19.79 -3.29 -30.05
CA SER A 137 19.47 -2.01 -30.69
C SER A 137 19.04 -2.20 -32.17
N TRP A 138 19.41 -3.32 -32.80
CA TRP A 138 19.07 -3.61 -34.20
C TRP A 138 17.61 -4.06 -34.35
N PRO A 139 16.79 -3.43 -35.23
CA PRO A 139 15.39 -3.79 -35.46
C PRO A 139 15.05 -5.29 -35.50
N THR A 140 15.85 -6.13 -36.16
CA THR A 140 15.57 -7.56 -36.31
C THR A 140 15.67 -8.31 -34.98
N PHE A 141 16.77 -8.15 -34.26
CA PHE A 141 16.97 -8.81 -32.97
C PHE A 141 16.05 -8.24 -31.89
N ARG A 142 15.72 -6.94 -31.96
CA ARG A 142 14.71 -6.34 -31.08
C ARG A 142 13.36 -7.01 -31.22
N ARG A 143 12.89 -7.30 -32.45
CA ARG A 143 11.64 -8.02 -32.69
C ARG A 143 11.66 -9.43 -32.08
N ILE A 144 12.78 -10.15 -32.19
CA ILE A 144 12.93 -11.49 -31.59
C ILE A 144 12.86 -11.41 -30.06
N ALA A 145 13.55 -10.44 -29.46
CA ALA A 145 13.51 -10.24 -28.01
C ALA A 145 12.10 -9.88 -27.52
N LEU A 146 11.39 -9.02 -28.25
CA LEU A 146 10.01 -8.65 -27.95
C LEU A 146 9.03 -9.82 -28.14
N ASP A 147 9.20 -10.64 -29.18
CA ASP A 147 8.38 -11.85 -29.39
C ASP A 147 8.51 -12.84 -28.22
N LEU A 148 9.73 -13.00 -27.70
CA LEU A 148 9.97 -13.82 -26.50
C LEU A 148 9.35 -13.21 -25.24
N ALA A 149 9.42 -11.89 -25.07
CA ALA A 149 8.77 -11.21 -23.94
C ALA A 149 7.24 -11.31 -24.02
N ASN A 150 6.66 -11.13 -25.20
CA ASN A 150 5.22 -11.19 -25.43
C ASN A 150 4.65 -12.60 -25.23
N LYS A 151 5.45 -13.66 -25.33
CA LYS A 151 5.01 -15.01 -24.94
C LYS A 151 4.79 -15.19 -23.43
N SER A 152 5.29 -14.26 -22.61
CA SER A 152 5.21 -14.36 -21.15
C SER A 152 4.04 -13.56 -20.54
N ILE A 153 3.35 -12.75 -21.35
CA ILE A 153 2.24 -11.90 -20.92
C ILE A 153 1.04 -12.12 -21.86
N PRO A 154 -0.20 -11.91 -21.39
CA PRO A 154 -1.38 -11.98 -22.27
C PRO A 154 -1.45 -10.84 -23.30
N GLY A 155 -0.97 -9.66 -22.92
CA GLY A 155 -0.90 -8.49 -23.79
C GLY A 155 0.27 -8.52 -24.77
N SER A 156 0.51 -7.41 -25.46
CA SER A 156 1.68 -7.24 -26.32
C SER A 156 2.46 -5.98 -25.99
N VAL A 157 3.77 -6.11 -25.86
CA VAL A 157 4.71 -5.00 -25.71
C VAL A 157 5.39 -4.75 -27.06
N SER A 158 5.42 -3.49 -27.46
CA SER A 158 6.17 -3.02 -28.62
C SER A 158 7.12 -1.89 -28.22
N VAL A 159 8.23 -1.78 -28.95
CA VAL A 159 9.25 -0.74 -28.75
C VAL A 159 9.69 -0.22 -30.11
N LYS A 160 9.53 1.09 -30.34
CA LYS A 160 9.89 1.76 -31.60
C LYS A 160 11.40 1.82 -31.81
N SER A 161 12.14 2.25 -30.79
CA SER A 161 13.60 2.35 -30.87
C SER A 161 14.25 2.05 -29.52
N ALA A 162 15.45 1.49 -29.55
CA ALA A 162 16.26 1.27 -28.35
C ALA A 162 17.71 1.55 -28.71
N SER A 163 18.36 2.40 -27.92
CA SER A 163 19.78 2.70 -27.99
C SER A 163 20.42 2.21 -26.71
N LEU A 164 21.10 1.07 -26.82
CA LEU A 164 21.68 0.36 -25.70
C LEU A 164 23.19 0.28 -25.89
N GLY A 165 23.95 0.77 -24.91
CA GLY A 165 25.41 0.81 -24.98
C GLY A 165 26.07 0.30 -23.71
N TRP A 166 27.14 -0.48 -23.86
CA TRP A 166 27.98 -0.85 -22.72
C TRP A 166 28.66 0.33 -22.07
N THR A 167 28.91 1.44 -22.76
CA THR A 167 29.58 2.62 -22.18
C THR A 167 28.78 3.90 -22.35
N LYS A 168 27.64 3.84 -23.03
CA LYS A 168 26.78 4.98 -23.34
C LYS A 168 25.51 4.94 -22.49
N PRO A 169 24.90 6.11 -22.20
CA PRO A 169 23.56 6.17 -21.63
C PRO A 169 22.56 5.35 -22.44
N CYS A 170 21.55 4.80 -21.77
CA CYS A 170 20.54 3.96 -22.40
C CYS A 170 19.31 4.80 -22.71
N ARG A 171 18.75 4.66 -23.91
CA ARG A 171 17.53 5.36 -24.32
C ARG A 171 16.57 4.40 -24.99
N VAL A 172 15.30 4.43 -24.62
CA VAL A 172 14.25 3.61 -25.23
C VAL A 172 13.10 4.53 -25.59
N GLU A 173 12.60 4.42 -26.82
CA GLU A 173 11.53 5.29 -27.32
C GLU A 173 10.35 4.46 -27.83
N GLY A 174 9.15 5.03 -27.65
CA GLY A 174 7.89 4.50 -28.15
C GLY A 174 7.61 3.10 -27.60
N ILE A 175 7.59 2.97 -26.28
CA ILE A 175 7.13 1.74 -25.62
C ILE A 175 5.60 1.80 -25.56
N THR A 176 4.95 0.76 -26.05
CA THR A 176 3.50 0.61 -25.94
C THR A 176 3.19 -0.77 -25.43
N LEU A 177 2.37 -0.86 -24.39
CA LEU A 177 1.75 -2.08 -23.90
C LEU A 177 0.27 -2.06 -24.31
N GLN A 178 -0.13 -3.08 -25.05
CA GLN A 178 -1.51 -3.30 -25.44
C GLN A 178 -2.10 -4.45 -24.63
N GLY A 179 -3.38 -4.32 -24.26
CA GLY A 179 -4.19 -5.38 -23.68
C GLY A 179 -4.47 -6.50 -24.69
N SER A 180 -5.11 -7.57 -24.22
CA SER A 180 -5.52 -8.70 -25.06
C SER A 180 -6.56 -8.34 -26.12
N ASP A 181 -7.28 -7.24 -25.94
CA ASP A 181 -8.25 -6.63 -26.85
C ASP A 181 -7.61 -5.67 -27.88
N GLY A 182 -6.30 -5.46 -27.80
CA GLY A 182 -5.56 -4.54 -28.65
C GLY A 182 -5.60 -3.08 -28.18
N GLU A 183 -6.24 -2.79 -27.04
CA GLU A 183 -6.29 -1.43 -26.50
C GLU A 183 -4.97 -1.02 -25.85
N GLU A 184 -4.56 0.24 -26.01
CA GLU A 184 -3.35 0.76 -25.37
C GLU A 184 -3.59 1.02 -23.87
N VAL A 185 -2.85 0.28 -23.02
CA VAL A 185 -2.96 0.41 -21.56
C VAL A 185 -1.80 1.19 -20.95
N LEU A 186 -0.65 1.22 -21.63
CA LEU A 186 0.51 2.01 -21.22
C LEU A 186 1.26 2.46 -22.46
N VAL A 187 1.51 3.76 -22.57
CA VAL A 187 2.36 4.37 -23.59
C VAL A 187 3.46 5.13 -22.89
N VAL A 188 4.71 4.83 -23.21
CA VAL A 188 5.87 5.57 -22.70
C VAL A 188 6.66 6.08 -23.90
N PRO A 189 6.51 7.37 -24.25
CA PRO A 189 7.19 7.98 -25.39
C PRO A 189 8.70 7.85 -25.30
N GLU A 190 9.28 8.08 -24.12
CA GLU A 190 10.72 8.04 -23.93
C GLU A 190 11.10 7.65 -22.50
N ILE A 191 12.07 6.74 -22.39
CA ILE A 191 12.81 6.43 -21.18
C ILE A 191 14.29 6.68 -21.43
N GLU A 192 14.91 7.49 -20.58
CA GLU A 192 16.33 7.80 -20.63
C GLU A 192 16.98 7.38 -19.31
N SER A 193 18.06 6.61 -19.36
CA SER A 193 18.88 6.28 -18.19
C SER A 193 20.29 6.79 -18.41
N ARG A 194 20.78 7.59 -17.46
CA ARG A 194 22.17 8.08 -17.48
C ARG A 194 23.18 6.96 -17.19
N ALA A 195 22.74 5.84 -16.63
CA ALA A 195 23.60 4.71 -16.35
C ALA A 195 23.89 3.91 -17.64
N PRO A 196 25.17 3.62 -17.92
CA PRO A 196 25.52 2.69 -19.00
C PRO A 196 25.23 1.25 -18.58
N LEU A 197 24.92 0.36 -19.53
CA LEU A 197 24.44 -1.01 -19.24
C LEU A 197 25.37 -1.83 -18.34
N TRP A 198 26.69 -1.68 -18.49
CA TRP A 198 27.64 -2.44 -17.66
C TRP A 198 27.50 -2.12 -16.18
N SER A 199 27.17 -0.87 -15.84
CA SER A 199 27.00 -0.41 -14.47
C SER A 199 25.71 -0.95 -13.84
N ILE A 200 24.67 -1.14 -14.67
CA ILE A 200 23.39 -1.75 -14.30
C ILE A 200 23.59 -3.25 -14.07
N VAL A 201 24.21 -3.95 -15.03
CA VAL A 201 24.45 -5.40 -14.97
C VAL A 201 25.33 -5.79 -13.79
N LEU A 202 26.37 -5.00 -13.49
CA LEU A 202 27.25 -5.26 -12.34
C LEU A 202 26.69 -4.75 -11.01
N GLY A 203 25.52 -4.10 -10.98
CA GLY A 203 24.89 -3.57 -9.77
C GLY A 203 25.66 -2.46 -9.06
N LYS A 204 26.72 -1.91 -9.67
CA LYS A 204 27.60 -0.92 -9.03
C LYS A 204 26.90 0.42 -8.81
N SER A 205 26.11 0.85 -9.81
CA SER A 205 25.45 2.16 -9.85
C SER A 205 23.92 2.09 -9.80
N GLY A 206 23.32 0.90 -9.65
CA GLY A 206 21.89 0.73 -9.87
C GLY A 206 21.49 1.13 -11.30
N PHE A 207 20.30 1.70 -11.47
CA PHE A 207 19.83 2.24 -12.76
C PHE A 207 20.30 3.68 -13.05
N GLY A 208 21.11 4.27 -12.16
CA GLY A 208 21.43 5.70 -12.18
C GLY A 208 20.16 6.56 -12.11
N ASP A 209 20.23 7.78 -12.64
CA ASP A 209 19.04 8.61 -12.84
C ASP A 209 18.31 8.16 -14.12
N VAL A 210 17.08 7.71 -13.95
CA VAL A 210 16.14 7.35 -15.00
C VAL A 210 15.11 8.45 -15.11
N ILE A 211 14.86 8.93 -16.33
CA ILE A 211 13.83 9.92 -16.64
C ILE A 211 12.82 9.26 -17.57
N VAL A 212 11.55 9.27 -17.17
CA VAL A 212 10.41 8.79 -17.96
C VAL A 212 9.60 10.00 -18.39
N LYS A 213 9.54 10.29 -19.69
CA LYS A 213 8.92 11.50 -20.22
C LYS A 213 7.52 11.20 -20.75
N SER A 214 6.53 11.91 -20.22
CA SER A 214 5.13 11.91 -20.67
C SER A 214 4.46 10.53 -20.82
N PRO A 215 4.59 9.61 -19.85
CA PRO A 215 3.90 8.33 -19.95
C PRO A 215 2.38 8.52 -19.83
N VAL A 216 1.62 7.72 -20.55
CA VAL A 216 0.16 7.63 -20.46
C VAL A 216 -0.22 6.26 -19.92
N ILE A 217 -0.91 6.21 -18.79
CA ILE A 217 -1.32 4.97 -18.11
C ILE A 217 -2.84 4.90 -18.10
N ASN A 218 -3.42 3.82 -18.58
CA ASN A 218 -4.87 3.60 -18.56
C ASN A 218 -5.25 2.67 -17.41
N LEU A 219 -5.90 3.23 -16.38
CA LEU A 219 -6.37 2.48 -15.21
C LEU A 219 -7.86 2.18 -15.26
N ASN A 220 -8.51 2.38 -16.41
CA ASN A 220 -9.92 2.00 -16.57
C ASN A 220 -10.12 0.50 -16.40
N GLN A 221 -11.31 0.15 -15.94
CA GLN A 221 -11.76 -1.23 -15.85
C GLN A 221 -12.24 -1.71 -17.22
N HIS A 222 -12.09 -3.01 -17.47
CA HIS A 222 -12.61 -3.64 -18.66
C HIS A 222 -14.14 -3.83 -18.54
N PRO A 223 -14.95 -3.42 -19.53
CA PRO A 223 -16.41 -3.36 -19.39
C PRO A 223 -17.11 -4.70 -19.10
N SER A 224 -16.52 -5.83 -19.50
CA SER A 224 -17.13 -7.16 -19.37
C SER A 224 -16.94 -7.81 -17.99
N ASN A 225 -15.78 -7.61 -17.37
CA ASN A 225 -15.37 -8.33 -16.15
C ASN A 225 -15.05 -7.38 -14.98
N GLY A 226 -15.00 -6.06 -15.20
CA GLY A 226 -14.69 -5.08 -14.16
C GLY A 226 -13.23 -5.06 -13.71
N LEU A 227 -12.36 -5.91 -14.28
CA LEU A 227 -10.95 -5.97 -13.91
C LEU A 227 -10.18 -4.79 -14.51
N PRO A 228 -9.14 -4.25 -13.84
CA PRO A 228 -8.29 -3.21 -14.40
C PRO A 228 -7.63 -3.66 -15.70
N ARG A 229 -7.74 -2.87 -16.76
CA ARG A 229 -7.16 -3.19 -18.09
C ARG A 229 -5.65 -3.43 -18.02
N LEU A 230 -4.94 -2.65 -17.20
CA LEU A 230 -3.52 -2.84 -16.97
C LEU A 230 -3.19 -4.21 -16.36
N ALA A 231 -4.04 -4.72 -15.47
CA ALA A 231 -3.84 -6.04 -14.87
C ALA A 231 -4.03 -7.16 -15.90
N LEU A 232 -5.07 -7.06 -16.76
CA LEU A 232 -5.34 -8.02 -17.83
C LEU A 232 -4.22 -8.06 -18.89
N ALA A 233 -3.52 -6.95 -19.11
CA ALA A 233 -2.40 -6.90 -20.05
C ALA A 233 -1.16 -7.68 -19.55
N VAL A 234 -1.00 -7.83 -18.24
CA VAL A 234 0.20 -8.43 -17.63
C VAL A 234 -0.07 -9.82 -17.03
N SER A 235 -1.29 -10.07 -16.57
CA SER A 235 -1.67 -11.31 -15.89
C SER A 235 -2.87 -11.96 -16.57
N PRO A 236 -2.85 -13.29 -16.80
CA PRO A 236 -3.99 -14.01 -17.35
C PRO A 236 -5.24 -13.82 -16.51
N GLU A 237 -6.39 -13.67 -17.17
CA GLU A 237 -7.68 -13.47 -16.52
C GLU A 237 -8.01 -14.59 -15.52
N ASP A 238 -7.73 -15.86 -15.88
CA ASP A 238 -7.97 -17.01 -15.00
C ASP A 238 -7.27 -16.87 -13.63
N LYS A 239 -6.03 -16.38 -13.61
CA LYS A 239 -5.28 -16.16 -12.36
C LYS A 239 -5.81 -14.99 -11.54
N LEU A 240 -6.41 -13.98 -12.20
CA LEU A 240 -7.04 -12.85 -11.53
C LEU A 240 -8.40 -13.23 -10.95
N LEU A 241 -9.07 -14.22 -11.55
CA LEU A 241 -10.39 -14.71 -11.14
C LEU A 241 -10.33 -15.95 -10.23
N GLU A 242 -9.16 -16.55 -9.98
CA GLU A 242 -8.95 -17.75 -9.15
C GLU A 242 -9.32 -17.59 -7.65
N SER A 243 -9.86 -16.44 -7.22
CA SER A 243 -10.47 -16.29 -5.89
C SER A 243 -11.80 -17.04 -5.79
N PRO A 244 -12.02 -17.89 -4.77
CA PRO A 244 -13.04 -18.92 -4.81
C PRO A 244 -14.40 -18.40 -4.36
N THR A 245 -15.14 -17.69 -5.23
CA THR A 245 -16.59 -17.79 -5.17
C THR A 245 -17.21 -17.42 -6.51
N ARG A 246 -18.29 -18.14 -6.83
CA ARG A 246 -19.13 -18.06 -8.02
C ARG A 246 -19.70 -16.64 -8.19
N ALA A 247 -18.87 -15.69 -8.61
CA ALA A 247 -19.24 -14.31 -8.83
C ALA A 247 -20.33 -14.28 -9.90
N ARG A 248 -21.52 -13.80 -9.52
CA ARG A 248 -22.56 -13.46 -10.48
C ARG A 248 -21.96 -12.46 -11.47
N LYS A 249 -22.34 -12.55 -12.75
CA LYS A 249 -21.97 -11.55 -13.76
C LYS A 249 -22.16 -10.14 -13.16
N PRO A 250 -21.11 -9.30 -13.10
CA PRO A 250 -21.24 -7.97 -12.52
C PRO A 250 -22.35 -7.23 -13.25
N LYS A 251 -23.25 -6.59 -12.48
CA LYS A 251 -24.24 -5.70 -13.10
C LYS A 251 -23.49 -4.58 -13.80
N LYS A 252 -24.09 -4.11 -14.89
CA LYS A 252 -23.55 -3.07 -15.77
C LYS A 252 -22.98 -1.93 -14.91
N PRO A 253 -21.66 -1.69 -14.92
CA PRO A 253 -21.04 -0.71 -14.04
C PRO A 253 -21.67 0.67 -14.31
N VAL A 254 -21.87 1.44 -13.23
CA VAL A 254 -22.28 2.84 -13.36
C VAL A 254 -21.22 3.54 -14.22
N ASN A 255 -21.62 3.99 -15.40
CA ASN A 255 -20.71 4.63 -16.33
C ASN A 255 -20.38 6.05 -15.85
N ILE A 256 -19.42 6.15 -14.94
CA ILE A 256 -18.83 7.43 -14.57
C ILE A 256 -17.74 7.71 -15.59
N PRO A 257 -17.79 8.85 -16.30
CA PRO A 257 -16.79 9.17 -17.30
C PRO A 257 -15.41 9.17 -16.65
N SER A 258 -14.47 8.46 -17.27
CA SER A 258 -13.07 8.50 -16.88
C SER A 258 -12.54 9.92 -16.97
N ALA A 259 -11.56 10.23 -16.12
CA ALA A 259 -10.90 11.52 -16.14
C ALA A 259 -9.39 11.37 -16.30
N ASP A 260 -8.81 12.37 -16.94
CA ASP A 260 -7.38 12.49 -17.11
C ASP A 260 -6.77 13.17 -15.87
N ALA A 261 -5.79 12.51 -15.24
CA ALA A 261 -5.02 13.06 -14.15
C ALA A 261 -3.54 13.23 -14.55
N SER A 262 -2.95 14.38 -14.22
CA SER A 262 -1.51 14.58 -14.32
C SER A 262 -0.78 13.75 -13.26
N LEU A 263 0.30 13.08 -13.65
CA LEU A 263 1.11 12.23 -12.78
C LEU A 263 2.56 12.69 -12.80
N THR A 264 3.09 12.93 -11.60
CA THR A 264 4.52 13.10 -11.35
C THR A 264 4.97 12.04 -10.36
N VAL A 265 6.05 11.32 -10.66
CA VAL A 265 6.61 10.32 -9.75
C VAL A 265 8.09 10.60 -9.57
N ASN A 266 8.54 10.80 -8.33
CA ASN A 266 9.96 10.89 -8.02
C ASN A 266 10.35 9.75 -7.08
N VAL A 267 11.18 8.86 -7.57
CA VAL A 267 11.78 7.79 -6.80
C VAL A 267 13.24 8.14 -6.57
N LYS A 268 13.70 8.21 -5.33
CA LYS A 268 15.10 8.54 -5.02
C LYS A 268 15.73 7.44 -4.18
N GLY A 269 16.90 6.99 -4.60
CA GLY A 269 17.73 6.06 -3.85
C GLY A 269 19.17 6.56 -3.72
N PRO A 270 20.01 5.88 -2.92
CA PRO A 270 21.39 6.32 -2.67
C PRO A 270 22.30 6.34 -3.91
N LYS A 271 21.92 5.60 -4.97
CA LYS A 271 22.74 5.42 -6.19
C LYS A 271 22.02 5.87 -7.46
N GLY A 272 20.98 6.69 -7.35
CA GLY A 272 20.17 7.12 -8.48
C GLY A 272 18.69 7.10 -8.16
N GLY A 273 17.87 7.52 -9.12
CA GLY A 273 16.43 7.64 -8.96
C GLY A 273 15.67 7.42 -10.25
N LEU A 274 14.35 7.47 -10.16
CA LEU A 274 13.44 7.51 -11.30
C LEU A 274 12.57 8.76 -11.18
N ASN A 275 12.63 9.63 -12.17
CA ASN A 275 11.77 10.80 -12.27
C ASN A 275 10.85 10.63 -13.47
N LEU A 276 9.56 10.66 -13.20
CA LEU A 276 8.50 10.64 -14.20
C LEU A 276 7.91 12.04 -14.28
N THR A 277 8.04 12.67 -15.44
CA THR A 277 7.57 14.04 -15.68
C THR A 277 6.46 14.04 -16.72
N ASP A 278 5.52 14.97 -16.57
CA ASP A 278 4.41 15.20 -17.50
C ASP A 278 3.57 13.95 -17.79
N GLY A 279 3.51 13.03 -16.81
CA GLY A 279 2.72 11.82 -16.93
C GLY A 279 1.23 12.11 -16.96
N LYS A 280 0.50 11.20 -17.58
CA LYS A 280 -0.95 11.22 -17.67
C LYS A 280 -1.48 9.86 -17.22
N VAL A 281 -2.47 9.86 -16.34
CA VAL A 281 -3.19 8.66 -15.91
C VAL A 281 -4.65 8.84 -16.23
N ILE A 282 -5.23 7.90 -16.96
CA ILE A 282 -6.66 7.83 -17.21
C ILE A 282 -7.26 7.05 -16.04
N LEU A 283 -7.93 7.76 -15.14
CA LEU A 283 -8.54 7.21 -13.94
C LEU A 283 -10.00 6.85 -14.20
N PRO A 284 -10.51 5.77 -13.57
CA PRO A 284 -11.94 5.59 -13.39
C PRO A 284 -12.57 6.83 -12.73
N GLY A 285 -13.79 7.20 -13.13
CA GLY A 285 -14.38 8.48 -12.73
C GLY A 285 -14.66 8.61 -11.23
N ASP A 286 -14.92 7.50 -10.54
CA ASP A 286 -15.01 7.42 -9.07
C ASP A 286 -13.66 7.71 -8.40
N VAL A 287 -12.58 7.08 -8.89
CA VAL A 287 -11.21 7.30 -8.38
C VAL A 287 -10.77 8.74 -8.63
N ALA A 288 -11.05 9.28 -9.82
CA ALA A 288 -10.74 10.67 -10.14
C ALA A 288 -11.48 11.67 -9.25
N ALA A 289 -12.75 11.38 -8.93
CA ALA A 289 -13.53 12.24 -8.03
C ALA A 289 -13.06 12.14 -6.55
N ALA A 290 -12.39 11.05 -6.18
CA ALA A 290 -11.82 10.87 -4.85
C ALA A 290 -10.41 11.46 -4.71
N LEU A 291 -9.56 11.33 -5.74
CA LEU A 291 -8.16 11.77 -5.70
C LEU A 291 -7.92 13.12 -6.36
N GLY A 292 -8.80 13.59 -7.24
CA GLY A 292 -8.56 14.80 -8.05
C GLY A 292 -7.76 14.54 -9.32
N ASN A 293 -7.32 15.61 -9.99
CA ASN A 293 -6.71 15.51 -11.32
C ASN A 293 -5.17 15.67 -11.33
N ARG A 294 -4.53 15.76 -10.16
CA ARG A 294 -3.07 15.84 -10.02
C ARG A 294 -2.61 14.84 -8.98
N LEU A 295 -1.65 14.00 -9.36
CA LEU A 295 -1.05 12.98 -8.51
C LEU A 295 0.47 13.21 -8.48
N LEU A 296 1.00 13.40 -7.28
CA LEU A 296 2.43 13.45 -7.02
C LEU A 296 2.80 12.29 -6.10
N VAL A 297 3.66 11.41 -6.58
CA VAL A 297 4.15 10.26 -5.82
C VAL A 297 5.64 10.44 -5.58
N ASP A 298 6.04 10.51 -4.32
CA ASP A 298 7.46 10.55 -3.94
C ASP A 298 7.81 9.28 -3.17
N VAL A 299 8.87 8.59 -3.59
CA VAL A 299 9.36 7.37 -2.94
C VAL A 299 10.85 7.47 -2.67
N ASN A 300 11.23 7.47 -1.41
CA ASN A 300 12.61 7.55 -0.97
C ASN A 300 13.06 6.20 -0.39
N PHE A 301 14.29 5.79 -0.73
CA PHE A 301 14.88 4.52 -0.29
C PHE A 301 16.18 4.73 0.50
N GLY A 302 16.47 3.80 1.41
CA GLY A 302 17.72 3.70 2.14
C GLY A 302 18.00 4.93 3.01
N SER A 303 19.23 5.44 2.94
CA SER A 303 19.67 6.58 3.76
C SER A 303 18.91 7.88 3.47
N LEU A 304 18.31 8.03 2.29
CA LEU A 304 17.45 9.17 1.98
C LEU A 304 16.13 9.08 2.75
N ALA A 305 15.52 7.89 2.81
CA ALA A 305 14.28 7.67 3.57
C ALA A 305 14.47 7.95 5.06
N THR A 306 15.58 7.47 5.65
CA THR A 306 15.89 7.68 7.08
C THR A 306 16.30 9.13 7.41
N ARG A 307 16.71 9.93 6.43
CA ARG A 307 17.02 11.35 6.64
C ARG A 307 15.76 12.21 6.72
N GLU A 308 14.71 11.81 6.02
CA GLU A 308 13.44 12.54 5.97
C GLU A 308 12.43 12.10 7.03
N ASN A 309 12.68 10.98 7.72
CA ASN A 309 11.77 10.46 8.71
C ASN A 309 12.54 9.85 9.90
N ASP A 310 12.35 10.46 11.07
CA ASP A 310 13.04 10.07 12.30
C ASP A 310 12.58 8.69 12.81
N ASP A 311 11.30 8.33 12.61
CA ASP A 311 10.79 7.00 13.01
C ASP A 311 11.51 5.87 12.27
N LEU A 312 11.74 6.04 10.96
CA LEU A 312 12.51 5.08 10.16
C LEU A 312 13.96 4.99 10.61
N LYS A 313 14.56 6.12 11.01
CA LYS A 313 15.94 6.14 11.50
C LYS A 313 16.06 5.35 12.81
N ILE A 314 15.13 5.54 13.73
CA ILE A 314 15.09 4.81 15.01
C ILE A 314 14.86 3.31 14.76
N ALA A 315 13.91 2.97 13.88
CA ALA A 315 13.57 1.57 13.61
C ALA A 315 14.61 0.81 12.78
N SER A 316 15.59 1.50 12.17
CA SER A 316 16.57 0.89 11.26
C SER A 316 17.53 -0.08 11.95
N ASP A 317 17.74 0.07 13.26
CA ASP A 317 18.61 -0.83 14.03
C ASP A 317 17.90 -2.15 14.39
N GLU A 318 16.57 -2.16 14.40
CA GLU A 318 15.75 -3.30 14.83
C GLU A 318 15.16 -4.10 13.65
N HIS A 319 15.11 -3.52 12.46
CA HIS A 319 14.44 -4.09 11.30
C HIS A 319 15.41 -4.44 10.17
N SER A 320 15.27 -5.65 9.64
CA SER A 320 15.98 -6.04 8.41
C SER A 320 15.21 -5.59 7.17
N GLY A 321 15.91 -4.97 6.24
CA GLY A 321 15.37 -4.54 4.95
C GLY A 321 15.95 -3.21 4.49
N VAL A 322 15.46 -2.72 3.35
CA VAL A 322 15.80 -1.40 2.83
C VAL A 322 14.75 -0.41 3.33
N PRO A 323 15.09 0.60 4.12
CA PRO A 323 14.16 1.64 4.53
C PRO A 323 13.46 2.25 3.32
N VAL A 324 12.15 2.44 3.39
CA VAL A 324 11.34 3.05 2.34
C VAL A 324 10.32 3.99 2.95
N ARG A 325 10.23 5.18 2.36
CA ARG A 325 9.17 6.16 2.61
C ARG A 325 8.49 6.45 1.28
N ALA A 326 7.18 6.27 1.22
CA ALA A 326 6.36 6.62 0.07
C ALA A 326 5.29 7.61 0.50
N THR A 327 5.15 8.70 -0.24
CA THR A 327 4.08 9.66 -0.08
C THR A 327 3.33 9.84 -1.39
N LEU A 328 2.01 9.88 -1.31
CA LEU A 328 1.15 10.27 -2.42
C LEU A 328 0.44 11.54 -2.00
N TRP A 329 0.49 12.54 -2.88
CA TRP A 329 -0.20 13.81 -2.73
C TRP A 329 -1.10 14.01 -3.94
N SER A 330 -2.29 14.51 -3.68
CA SER A 330 -3.23 14.91 -4.70
C SER A 330 -3.98 16.17 -4.25
N GLU A 331 -4.93 16.62 -5.08
CA GLU A 331 -5.73 17.80 -4.74
C GLU A 331 -6.67 17.54 -3.56
N CYS A 332 -7.12 16.29 -3.42
CA CYS A 332 -8.13 15.88 -2.43
C CYS A 332 -7.59 14.90 -1.39
N ALA A 333 -6.33 14.46 -1.47
CA ALA A 333 -5.80 13.42 -0.60
C ALA A 333 -4.29 13.50 -0.38
N GLN A 334 -3.86 13.11 0.82
CA GLN A 334 -2.48 12.90 1.19
C GLN A 334 -2.35 11.53 1.87
N LEU A 335 -1.42 10.71 1.42
CA LEU A 335 -1.12 9.39 1.96
C LEU A 335 0.37 9.28 2.28
N GLU A 336 0.71 8.70 3.43
CA GLU A 336 2.07 8.33 3.78
C GLU A 336 2.18 6.84 4.16
N ALA A 337 3.19 6.18 3.61
CA ALA A 337 3.60 4.83 3.96
C ALA A 337 5.09 4.83 4.32
N VAL A 338 5.44 4.24 5.46
CA VAL A 338 6.84 4.12 5.92
C VAL A 338 7.10 2.71 6.42
N GLY A 339 8.22 2.13 6.00
CA GLY A 339 8.57 0.76 6.37
C GLY A 339 9.91 0.30 5.81
N PHE A 340 10.07 -1.01 5.75
CA PHE A 340 11.25 -1.70 5.24
C PHE A 340 10.86 -2.62 4.11
N LEU A 341 11.42 -2.39 2.92
CA LEU A 341 11.31 -3.30 1.79
C LEU A 341 12.16 -4.55 2.06
N GLN A 342 11.54 -5.72 1.91
CA GLN A 342 12.15 -7.04 2.05
C GLN A 342 12.16 -7.74 0.68
N PRO A 343 13.20 -7.55 -0.15
CA PRO A 343 13.18 -7.97 -1.55
C PRO A 343 13.01 -9.49 -1.74
N ARG A 344 13.52 -10.30 -0.79
CA ARG A 344 13.40 -11.77 -0.83
C ARG A 344 11.97 -12.25 -0.60
N ALA A 345 11.19 -11.51 0.19
CA ALA A 345 9.80 -11.83 0.49
C ALA A 345 8.81 -11.11 -0.44
N SER A 346 9.29 -10.17 -1.27
CA SER A 346 8.46 -9.26 -2.06
C SER A 346 7.42 -8.51 -1.22
N LYS A 347 7.80 -8.17 0.02
CA LYS A 347 6.95 -7.52 1.01
C LYS A 347 7.55 -6.22 1.51
N VAL A 348 6.71 -5.30 1.93
CA VAL A 348 7.09 -4.10 2.69
C VAL A 348 6.54 -4.24 4.10
N LYS A 349 7.43 -4.28 5.09
CA LYS A 349 7.05 -4.28 6.50
C LYS A 349 6.93 -2.83 7.00
N LEU A 350 5.72 -2.39 7.25
CA LEU A 350 5.42 -1.06 7.77
C LEU A 350 5.85 -0.93 9.24
N ILE A 351 6.26 0.27 9.63
CA ILE A 351 6.53 0.60 11.05
C ILE A 351 5.33 1.26 11.74
N LYS A 352 4.42 1.85 10.95
CA LYS A 352 3.18 2.47 11.41
C LYS A 352 2.06 2.21 10.41
N PRO A 353 0.77 2.20 10.82
CA PRO A 353 -0.35 2.06 9.91
C PRO A 353 -0.28 3.06 8.75
N LEU A 354 -0.81 2.67 7.59
CA LEU A 354 -0.99 3.60 6.49
C LEU A 354 -1.97 4.69 6.94
N LYS A 355 -1.59 5.95 6.77
CA LYS A 355 -2.45 7.08 7.12
C LYS A 355 -2.76 7.87 5.86
N ALA A 356 -4.05 8.07 5.60
CA ALA A 356 -4.56 8.92 4.55
C ALA A 356 -5.39 10.05 5.17
N GLU A 357 -5.18 11.27 4.68
CA GLU A 357 -5.97 12.46 4.98
C GLU A 357 -6.63 12.86 3.67
N MET A 358 -7.95 13.06 3.65
CA MET A 358 -8.70 13.25 2.41
C MET A 358 -9.93 14.14 2.59
N ASP A 359 -10.31 14.78 1.49
CA ASP A 359 -11.53 15.57 1.37
C ASP A 359 -12.74 14.65 1.24
N LEU A 360 -13.84 15.03 1.90
CA LEU A 360 -15.08 14.27 1.88
C LEU A 360 -15.95 14.72 0.70
N THR A 361 -15.75 14.08 -0.44
CA THR A 361 -16.57 14.31 -1.63
C THR A 361 -17.80 13.39 -1.67
N PRO A 362 -18.91 13.81 -2.31
CA PRO A 362 -20.08 12.94 -2.52
C PRO A 362 -19.73 11.64 -3.26
N ALA A 363 -18.77 11.70 -4.20
CA ALA A 363 -18.32 10.52 -4.92
C ALA A 363 -17.57 9.57 -3.97
N PHE A 364 -16.67 10.08 -3.13
CA PHE A 364 -15.95 9.26 -2.17
C PHE A 364 -16.92 8.55 -1.20
N ALA A 365 -17.90 9.30 -0.68
CA ALA A 365 -18.96 8.76 0.16
C ALA A 365 -19.73 7.63 -0.53
N LYS A 366 -20.22 7.89 -1.75
CA LYS A 366 -21.04 6.96 -2.52
C LYS A 366 -20.30 5.69 -2.94
N PHE A 367 -19.04 5.80 -3.34
CA PHE A 367 -18.30 4.66 -3.93
C PHE A 367 -17.44 3.91 -2.92
N TYR A 368 -16.98 4.54 -1.84
CA TYR A 368 -16.07 3.91 -0.87
C TYR A 368 -16.67 3.80 0.52
N LEU A 369 -17.25 4.86 1.09
CA LEU A 369 -17.84 4.78 2.43
C LEU A 369 -19.11 3.92 2.46
N ALA A 370 -19.90 3.94 1.38
CA ALA A 370 -21.07 3.07 1.22
C ALA A 370 -20.72 1.56 1.29
N GLN A 371 -19.47 1.19 0.94
CA GLN A 371 -18.99 -0.19 1.04
C GLN A 371 -18.79 -0.64 2.49
N LEU A 372 -18.56 0.30 3.40
CA LEU A 372 -18.50 0.02 4.84
C LEU A 372 -19.90 0.05 5.45
N ASN A 373 -20.70 1.03 5.07
CA ASN A 373 -22.05 1.17 5.57
C ASN A 373 -22.94 1.94 4.58
N PRO A 374 -24.09 1.39 4.16
CA PRO A 374 -24.97 2.04 3.19
C PRO A 374 -25.43 3.45 3.60
N LEU A 375 -25.52 3.75 4.90
CA LEU A 375 -25.88 5.09 5.38
C LEU A 375 -24.85 6.17 5.02
N LEU A 376 -23.59 5.79 4.87
CA LEU A 376 -22.51 6.72 4.56
C LEU A 376 -22.50 7.11 3.07
N GLY A 377 -23.21 6.37 2.22
CA GLY A 377 -23.32 6.66 0.79
C GLY A 377 -24.09 7.93 0.44
N GLU A 378 -24.91 8.43 1.39
CA GLU A 378 -25.74 9.63 1.21
C GLU A 378 -25.05 10.92 1.70
N ILE A 379 -23.77 10.84 2.06
CA ILE A 379 -23.01 12.00 2.53
C ILE A 379 -22.72 12.94 1.36
N LEU A 380 -23.04 14.23 1.55
CA LEU A 380 -22.82 15.30 0.58
C LEU A 380 -21.51 16.06 0.79
N GLY A 381 -20.91 15.94 1.98
CA GLY A 381 -19.71 16.66 2.35
C GLY A 381 -19.61 16.91 3.86
N PRO A 382 -18.58 17.62 4.33
CA PRO A 382 -18.46 18.01 5.73
C PRO A 382 -19.60 18.95 6.16
N ALA A 383 -19.98 18.92 7.45
CA ALA A 383 -20.99 19.83 8.01
C ALA A 383 -20.43 21.23 8.25
N VAL A 384 -19.13 21.32 8.53
CA VAL A 384 -18.38 22.55 8.68
C VAL A 384 -17.17 22.42 7.78
N ARG A 385 -16.99 23.35 6.84
CA ARG A 385 -15.77 23.44 6.06
C ARG A 385 -14.82 24.37 6.80
N ASP A 386 -13.75 23.80 7.33
CA ASP A 386 -12.56 24.57 7.69
C ASP A 386 -11.55 24.35 6.56
N ASP A 387 -11.18 25.42 5.86
CA ASP A 387 -10.28 25.36 4.69
C ASP A 387 -8.87 24.81 5.01
N ASP A 388 -8.55 24.61 6.29
CA ASP A 388 -7.23 24.22 6.80
C ASP A 388 -7.15 22.81 7.42
N MET A 389 -8.24 22.01 7.45
CA MET A 389 -8.26 20.68 8.06
C MET A 389 -8.77 19.60 7.10
N PRO A 390 -8.18 18.39 7.11
CA PRO A 390 -8.68 17.29 6.29
C PRO A 390 -10.06 16.85 6.80
N ASP A 391 -11.01 16.70 5.89
CA ASP A 391 -12.38 16.29 6.24
C ASP A 391 -12.41 14.90 6.86
N ILE A 392 -11.53 14.00 6.41
CA ILE A 392 -11.47 12.59 6.85
C ILE A 392 -10.03 12.16 7.07
N ILE A 393 -9.81 11.43 8.17
CA ILE A 393 -8.57 10.70 8.44
C ILE A 393 -8.87 9.21 8.42
N VAL A 394 -8.23 8.48 7.51
CA VAL A 394 -8.32 7.03 7.37
C VAL A 394 -7.00 6.39 7.77
N GLN A 395 -7.05 5.37 8.60
CA GLN A 395 -5.92 4.51 8.95
C GLN A 395 -6.18 3.10 8.46
N VAL A 396 -5.21 2.53 7.75
CA VAL A 396 -5.27 1.15 7.26
C VAL A 396 -4.09 0.38 7.83
N THR A 397 -4.40 -0.68 8.58
CA THR A 397 -3.43 -1.54 9.23
C THR A 397 -3.46 -2.91 8.57
N PRO A 398 -2.46 -3.28 7.75
CA PRO A 398 -2.36 -4.63 7.23
C PRO A 398 -1.99 -5.62 8.33
N THR A 399 -2.37 -6.88 8.15
CA THR A 399 -2.00 -7.94 9.09
C THR A 399 -0.47 -8.09 9.16
N ASN A 400 0.05 -8.23 10.38
CA ASN A 400 1.48 -8.24 10.70
C ASN A 400 2.26 -7.01 10.23
N MET A 401 1.58 -5.92 9.87
CA MET A 401 2.18 -4.74 9.26
C MET A 401 2.87 -5.02 7.91
N GLU A 402 2.46 -6.05 7.17
CA GLU A 402 3.08 -6.43 5.90
C GLU A 402 2.21 -6.06 4.68
N LEU A 403 2.81 -5.43 3.68
CA LEU A 403 2.19 -5.15 2.39
C LEU A 403 2.85 -5.97 1.27
N PRO A 404 2.06 -6.56 0.33
CA PRO A 404 0.61 -6.70 0.39
C PRO A 404 0.15 -7.67 1.51
N SER A 405 -1.11 -7.53 1.93
CA SER A 405 -1.81 -8.40 2.89
C SER A 405 -3.14 -8.89 2.33
N ASP A 406 -3.67 -9.99 2.85
CA ASP A 406 -5.02 -10.48 2.54
C ASP A 406 -6.07 -9.89 3.50
N HIS A 407 -5.62 -9.35 4.64
CA HIS A 407 -6.48 -8.88 5.71
C HIS A 407 -6.02 -7.49 6.19
N TYR A 408 -6.94 -6.54 6.18
CA TYR A 408 -6.70 -5.16 6.59
C TYR A 408 -7.70 -4.72 7.66
N LYS A 409 -7.23 -3.98 8.64
CA LYS A 409 -8.08 -3.23 9.56
C LYS A 409 -8.16 -1.78 9.09
N ILE A 410 -9.37 -1.29 8.86
CA ILE A 410 -9.67 0.08 8.45
C ILE A 410 -10.27 0.80 9.66
N ASN A 411 -9.73 1.97 9.96
CA ASN A 411 -10.22 2.86 11.01
C ASN A 411 -10.40 4.26 10.42
N ILE A 412 -11.60 4.83 10.53
CA ILE A 412 -11.90 6.19 10.08
C ILE A 412 -12.30 7.01 11.30
N ALA A 413 -11.67 8.18 11.44
CA ALA A 413 -11.95 9.10 12.53
C ALA A 413 -13.43 9.55 12.53
N PRO A 414 -14.00 9.91 13.70
CA PRO A 414 -15.34 10.48 13.78
C PRO A 414 -15.47 11.73 12.91
N MET A 415 -16.60 11.88 12.24
CA MET A 415 -16.85 13.02 11.35
C MET A 415 -18.22 13.63 11.59
N LYS A 416 -18.34 14.93 11.35
CA LYS A 416 -19.61 15.67 11.33
C LYS A 416 -19.87 16.13 9.90
N VAL A 417 -20.94 15.64 9.30
CA VAL A 417 -21.18 15.69 7.86
C VAL A 417 -22.58 16.16 7.52
N THR A 418 -22.76 16.62 6.29
CA THR A 418 -24.06 16.91 5.70
C THR A 418 -24.55 15.69 4.94
N LEU A 419 -25.75 15.25 5.26
CA LEU A 419 -26.38 14.05 4.72
C LEU A 419 -27.56 14.44 3.82
N ALA A 420 -27.61 13.83 2.64
CA ALA A 420 -28.79 13.86 1.79
C ALA A 420 -29.92 13.03 2.42
N ARG A 421 -31.16 13.30 1.98
CA ARG A 421 -32.27 12.41 2.34
C ARG A 421 -32.17 11.13 1.51
N GLY A 422 -32.23 10.00 2.20
CA GLY A 422 -32.23 8.67 1.61
C GLY A 422 -33.24 7.74 2.30
N GLN A 423 -33.50 6.58 1.69
CA GLN A 423 -34.53 5.64 2.13
C GLN A 423 -34.35 5.21 3.60
N VAL A 424 -33.11 5.00 4.03
CA VAL A 424 -32.82 4.55 5.40
C VAL A 424 -33.06 5.66 6.43
N VAL A 425 -32.56 6.86 6.15
CA VAL A 425 -32.73 8.04 7.02
C VAL A 425 -34.21 8.40 7.14
N ASP A 426 -34.92 8.47 6.03
CA ASP A 426 -36.35 8.76 6.00
C ASP A 426 -37.16 7.69 6.73
N GLY A 427 -36.78 6.41 6.58
CA GLY A 427 -37.39 5.30 7.31
C GLY A 427 -37.23 5.42 8.81
N VAL A 428 -36.02 5.73 9.31
CA VAL A 428 -35.75 5.97 10.74
C VAL A 428 -36.58 7.14 11.27
N LEU A 429 -36.60 8.26 10.55
CA LEU A 429 -37.32 9.47 11.00
C LEU A 429 -38.84 9.27 10.97
N SER A 430 -39.35 8.52 9.98
CA SER A 430 -40.76 8.13 9.95
C SER A 430 -41.11 7.17 11.08
N LEU A 431 -40.25 6.20 11.38
CA LEU A 431 -40.41 5.24 12.46
C LEU A 431 -40.50 5.94 13.83
N LEU A 432 -39.71 6.99 14.03
CA LEU A 432 -39.72 7.79 15.26
C LEU A 432 -40.78 8.90 15.27
N SER A 433 -41.69 8.94 14.28
CA SER A 433 -42.72 9.99 14.15
C SER A 433 -42.14 11.41 14.12
N LYS A 434 -40.90 11.56 13.61
CA LYS A 434 -40.15 12.82 13.60
C LYS A 434 -39.90 13.37 12.20
N GLN A 435 -40.91 13.29 11.35
CA GLN A 435 -40.90 13.93 10.04
C GLN A 435 -40.83 15.47 10.15
N ASP A 436 -41.22 16.04 11.29
CA ASP A 436 -41.10 17.45 11.64
C ASP A 436 -39.63 17.93 11.69
N LEU A 437 -38.70 17.08 12.14
CA LEU A 437 -37.25 17.40 12.11
C LEU A 437 -36.73 17.66 10.69
N VAL A 438 -37.48 17.21 9.68
CA VAL A 438 -37.15 17.30 8.26
C VAL A 438 -38.06 18.28 7.51
N LYS A 439 -39.10 18.84 8.13
CA LYS A 439 -40.03 19.77 7.47
C LYS A 439 -39.25 21.00 6.97
N GLY A 440 -39.21 21.18 5.65
CA GLY A 440 -38.51 22.28 4.99
C GLY A 440 -37.00 22.11 4.85
N LYS A 441 -36.39 21.03 5.36
CA LYS A 441 -34.95 20.77 5.26
C LYS A 441 -34.66 19.73 4.19
N ARG A 442 -33.85 20.11 3.19
CA ARG A 442 -33.38 19.18 2.14
C ARG A 442 -32.23 18.30 2.61
N ASN A 443 -31.42 18.79 3.55
CA ASN A 443 -30.23 18.13 4.06
C ASN A 443 -30.28 18.08 5.59
N LEU A 444 -29.64 17.08 6.18
CA LEU A 444 -29.54 16.89 7.62
C LEU A 444 -28.07 16.85 8.05
N THR A 445 -27.79 17.25 9.28
CA THR A 445 -26.48 17.04 9.88
C THR A 445 -26.40 15.62 10.42
N MET A 446 -25.25 14.97 10.25
CA MET A 446 -24.98 13.65 10.80
C MET A 446 -23.61 13.67 11.49
N GLN A 447 -23.50 13.09 12.68
CA GLN A 447 -22.24 12.85 13.34
C GLN A 447 -22.03 11.35 13.51
N THR A 448 -20.82 10.86 13.22
CA THR A 448 -20.47 9.45 13.37
C THR A 448 -19.57 9.25 14.57
N SER A 449 -19.62 8.07 15.17
CA SER A 449 -18.50 7.54 15.96
C SER A 449 -17.36 7.08 15.02
N VAL A 450 -16.28 6.55 15.61
CA VAL A 450 -15.19 5.92 14.85
C VAL A 450 -15.77 4.79 13.98
N ILE A 451 -15.46 4.79 12.69
CA ILE A 451 -15.80 3.67 11.80
C ILE A 451 -14.65 2.67 11.88
N ASP A 452 -14.95 1.44 12.27
CA ASP A 452 -13.96 0.35 12.37
C ASP A 452 -14.47 -0.84 11.56
N ALA A 453 -13.67 -1.28 10.59
CA ALA A 453 -14.00 -2.36 9.71
C ALA A 453 -12.78 -3.26 9.44
N LYS A 454 -13.03 -4.53 9.22
CA LYS A 454 -12.03 -5.48 8.71
C LYS A 454 -12.33 -5.76 7.25
N LEU A 455 -11.34 -5.62 6.39
CA LEU A 455 -11.39 -5.97 4.98
C LEU A 455 -10.62 -7.27 4.77
N ASP A 456 -11.33 -8.29 4.30
CA ASP A 456 -10.77 -9.53 3.79
C ASP A 456 -10.79 -9.48 2.26
N MET A 457 -9.61 -9.59 1.64
CA MET A 457 -9.50 -9.65 0.19
C MET A 457 -10.22 -10.90 -0.35
N PRO A 458 -10.95 -10.79 -1.47
CA PRO A 458 -10.96 -9.68 -2.42
C PRO A 458 -11.95 -8.52 -2.17
N GLY A 459 -12.77 -8.53 -1.10
CA GLY A 459 -13.76 -7.46 -0.92
C GLY A 459 -14.85 -7.67 0.13
N SER A 460 -14.59 -8.49 1.17
CA SER A 460 -15.53 -8.70 2.27
C SER A 460 -15.19 -7.77 3.43
N PHE A 461 -16.14 -6.93 3.83
CA PHE A 461 -16.04 -6.03 4.97
C PHE A 461 -16.85 -6.57 6.15
N ASP A 462 -16.21 -6.73 7.31
CA ASP A 462 -16.87 -6.96 8.60
C ASP A 462 -16.78 -5.69 9.44
N CYS A 463 -17.91 -5.00 9.56
CA CYS A 463 -18.01 -3.69 10.18
C CYS A 463 -18.44 -3.82 11.64
N SER A 464 -17.59 -3.31 12.52
CA SER A 464 -17.89 -3.12 13.94
C SER A 464 -19.06 -2.14 14.12
N ARG A 465 -19.56 -2.03 15.34
CA ARG A 465 -20.63 -1.08 15.66
C ARG A 465 -20.21 0.36 15.35
N LEU A 466 -20.99 0.98 14.47
CA LEU A 466 -20.98 2.38 14.12
C LEU A 466 -22.24 3.04 14.69
N ASP A 467 -22.05 3.89 15.69
CA ASP A 467 -23.07 4.80 16.21
C ASP A 467 -23.10 6.10 15.40
N ILE A 468 -24.30 6.62 15.15
CA ILE A 468 -24.59 7.78 14.32
C ILE A 468 -25.65 8.66 15.01
N LEU A 469 -25.38 9.95 15.10
CA LEU A 469 -26.33 10.96 15.57
C LEU A 469 -26.84 11.79 14.38
N ILE A 470 -28.12 11.65 14.05
CA ILE A 470 -28.80 12.34 12.95
C ILE A 470 -29.53 13.57 13.49
N ALA A 471 -29.39 14.69 12.79
CA ALA A 471 -29.96 16.00 13.16
C ALA A 471 -29.64 16.42 14.61
N ASP A 472 -28.45 16.04 15.09
CA ASP A 472 -27.94 16.24 16.46
C ASP A 472 -28.90 15.70 17.56
N LYS A 473 -29.78 14.75 17.21
CA LYS A 473 -30.90 14.34 18.08
C LYS A 473 -31.19 12.85 18.04
N VAL A 474 -31.28 12.27 16.85
CA VAL A 474 -31.71 10.88 16.66
C VAL A 474 -30.48 10.00 16.62
N HIS A 475 -30.29 9.18 17.65
CA HIS A 475 -29.18 8.25 17.71
C HIS A 475 -29.61 6.89 17.11
N VAL A 476 -28.81 6.39 16.19
CA VAL A 476 -28.91 5.02 15.63
C VAL A 476 -27.55 4.34 15.66
N ALA A 477 -27.55 3.01 15.73
CA ALA A 477 -26.34 2.20 15.66
C ALA A 477 -26.45 1.21 14.50
N THR A 478 -25.33 0.86 13.89
CA THR A 478 -25.28 -0.09 12.77
C THR A 478 -24.05 -0.99 12.84
N TRP A 479 -24.17 -2.25 12.44
CA TRP A 479 -23.04 -3.19 12.35
C TRP A 479 -23.37 -4.35 11.41
N GLY A 480 -22.38 -5.12 10.99
CA GLY A 480 -22.57 -6.34 10.20
C GLY A 480 -21.61 -6.41 9.02
N ARG A 481 -21.98 -7.17 7.99
CA ARG A 481 -21.09 -7.49 6.87
C ARG A 481 -21.58 -6.92 5.56
N VAL A 482 -20.63 -6.52 4.72
CA VAL A 482 -20.84 -6.10 3.34
C VAL A 482 -19.84 -6.85 2.47
N ASN A 483 -20.28 -7.40 1.35
CA ASN A 483 -19.37 -8.00 0.37
C ASN A 483 -19.53 -7.23 -0.95
N SER A 484 -18.46 -6.54 -1.35
CA SER A 484 -18.45 -5.69 -2.56
C SER A 484 -18.41 -6.50 -3.85
N ILE A 485 -17.87 -7.72 -3.82
CA ILE A 485 -17.79 -8.61 -4.99
C ILE A 485 -19.16 -9.21 -5.30
N ASP A 486 -19.86 -9.70 -4.27
CA ASP A 486 -21.20 -10.28 -4.43
C ASP A 486 -22.32 -9.21 -4.41
N GLU A 487 -21.96 -7.94 -4.21
CA GLU A 487 -22.86 -6.81 -3.95
C GLU A 487 -23.90 -7.12 -2.86
N THR A 488 -23.51 -7.81 -1.77
CA THR A 488 -24.46 -8.20 -0.70
C THR A 488 -24.26 -7.39 0.57
N VAL A 489 -25.37 -7.02 1.19
CA VAL A 489 -25.40 -6.34 2.50
C VAL A 489 -26.13 -7.23 3.49
N GLN A 490 -25.52 -7.43 4.66
CA GLN A 490 -26.10 -8.13 5.81
C GLN A 490 -25.74 -7.36 7.08
N MET A 491 -26.52 -6.34 7.38
CA MET A 491 -26.29 -5.46 8.52
C MET A 491 -27.50 -5.44 9.46
N THR A 492 -27.27 -4.94 10.67
CA THR A 492 -28.30 -4.61 11.64
C THR A 492 -28.29 -3.12 11.84
N LEU A 493 -29.45 -2.48 11.71
CA LEU A 493 -29.72 -1.12 12.15
C LEU A 493 -30.42 -1.21 13.51
N ALA A 494 -29.94 -0.50 14.51
CA ALA A 494 -30.53 -0.51 15.84
C ALA A 494 -30.89 0.90 16.29
N VAL A 495 -32.07 1.04 16.90
CA VAL A 495 -32.48 2.25 17.59
C VAL A 495 -32.32 2.03 19.10
N PRO A 496 -31.39 2.75 19.77
CA PRO A 496 -31.18 2.62 21.20
C PRO A 496 -32.41 3.03 22.02
N GLY A 497 -32.57 2.42 23.19
CA GLY A 497 -33.71 2.64 24.08
C GLY A 497 -33.90 4.09 24.51
N HIS A 498 -32.84 4.88 24.67
CA HIS A 498 -32.97 6.31 24.97
C HIS A 498 -33.63 7.08 23.82
N SER A 499 -33.27 6.82 22.56
CA SER A 499 -33.93 7.43 21.41
C SER A 499 -35.42 7.03 21.34
N LEU A 500 -35.74 5.76 21.64
CA LEU A 500 -37.14 5.33 21.72
C LEU A 500 -37.92 6.06 22.84
N ARG A 501 -37.31 6.26 24.02
CA ARG A 501 -37.90 7.03 25.11
C ARG A 501 -38.12 8.49 24.74
N ASP A 502 -37.10 9.13 24.20
CA ASP A 502 -37.08 10.57 23.94
C ASP A 502 -38.04 10.95 22.81
N PHE A 503 -38.18 10.10 21.79
CA PHE A 503 -39.00 10.40 20.61
C PHE A 503 -40.40 9.79 20.62
N LEU A 504 -40.58 8.60 21.22
CA LEU A 504 -41.87 7.89 21.24
C LEU A 504 -42.54 7.90 22.63
N GLY A 505 -41.89 8.44 23.66
CA GLY A 505 -42.44 8.53 25.02
C GLY A 505 -42.51 7.18 25.75
N LEU A 506 -41.74 6.19 25.30
CA LEU A 506 -41.77 4.80 25.81
C LEU A 506 -40.98 4.62 27.11
N LYS A 507 -41.41 5.27 28.20
CA LYS A 507 -40.65 5.42 29.46
C LYS A 507 -40.22 4.10 30.12
N LYS A 508 -40.96 3.01 29.94
CA LYS A 508 -40.64 1.69 30.53
C LYS A 508 -39.57 0.91 29.76
N VAL A 509 -39.11 1.41 28.61
CA VAL A 509 -38.04 0.74 27.83
C VAL A 509 -36.72 0.83 28.59
N PRO A 510 -36.03 -0.31 28.87
CA PRO A 510 -34.74 -0.31 29.55
C PRO A 510 -33.68 0.55 28.84
N PRO A 511 -32.74 1.18 29.57
CA PRO A 511 -31.61 1.92 28.95
C PRO A 511 -30.74 1.08 28.03
N THR A 512 -30.63 -0.22 28.30
CA THR A 512 -29.84 -1.20 27.55
C THR A 512 -30.59 -1.82 26.38
N TYR A 513 -31.87 -1.47 26.17
CA TYR A 513 -32.66 -2.02 25.08
C TYR A 513 -32.25 -1.44 23.73
N TYR A 514 -32.29 -2.26 22.68
CA TYR A 514 -32.08 -1.85 21.29
C TYR A 514 -33.14 -2.48 20.41
N LEU A 515 -33.87 -1.66 19.64
CA LEU A 515 -34.74 -2.16 18.59
C LEU A 515 -33.88 -2.52 17.37
N LYS A 516 -33.56 -3.81 17.17
CA LYS A 516 -32.74 -4.29 16.04
C LYS A 516 -33.59 -4.54 14.80
N ILE A 517 -33.15 -3.96 13.68
CA ILE A 517 -33.83 -3.96 12.39
C ILE A 517 -32.85 -4.52 11.35
N PRO A 518 -33.12 -5.70 10.77
CA PRO A 518 -32.28 -6.26 9.72
C PRO A 518 -32.22 -5.36 8.49
N VAL A 519 -31.01 -5.22 7.93
CA VAL A 519 -30.72 -4.55 6.67
C VAL A 519 -30.09 -5.57 5.73
N THR A 520 -30.77 -5.85 4.62
CA THR A 520 -30.35 -6.85 3.62
C THR A 520 -30.38 -6.26 2.22
N GLY A 521 -29.98 -7.02 1.19
CA GLY A 521 -30.08 -6.59 -0.21
C GLY A 521 -28.72 -6.26 -0.80
N THR A 522 -28.65 -5.19 -1.61
CA THR A 522 -27.42 -4.79 -2.32
C THR A 522 -26.94 -3.42 -1.90
N LEU A 523 -25.67 -3.10 -2.22
CA LEU A 523 -25.08 -1.80 -1.89
C LEU A 523 -25.88 -0.62 -2.43
N ASP A 524 -26.34 -0.70 -3.69
CA ASP A 524 -27.16 0.36 -4.31
C ASP A 524 -28.61 0.43 -3.80
N LYS A 525 -29.13 -0.68 -3.26
CA LYS A 525 -30.54 -0.83 -2.89
C LYS A 525 -30.67 -1.62 -1.58
N PRO A 526 -30.18 -1.06 -0.46
CA PRO A 526 -30.34 -1.68 0.84
C PRO A 526 -31.83 -1.73 1.20
N LYS A 527 -32.28 -2.89 1.67
CA LYS A 527 -33.65 -3.15 2.14
C LYS A 527 -33.63 -3.28 3.65
N VAL A 528 -34.26 -2.33 4.31
CA VAL A 528 -34.45 -2.34 5.77
C VAL A 528 -35.82 -2.93 6.08
N ASP A 529 -35.89 -3.85 7.05
CA ASP A 529 -37.15 -4.47 7.46
C ASP A 529 -37.98 -3.56 8.38
N TRP A 530 -38.54 -2.50 7.79
CA TRP A 530 -39.40 -1.54 8.49
C TRP A 530 -40.65 -2.17 9.09
N LYS A 531 -41.13 -3.30 8.53
CA LYS A 531 -42.32 -3.99 9.01
C LYS A 531 -42.07 -4.58 10.39
N SER A 532 -40.97 -5.32 10.56
CA SER A 532 -40.58 -5.86 11.86
C SER A 532 -40.33 -4.76 12.89
N ALA A 533 -39.70 -3.66 12.47
CA ALA A 533 -39.47 -2.51 13.33
C ALA A 533 -40.78 -1.86 13.85
N GLY A 534 -41.77 -1.68 12.96
CA GLY A 534 -43.08 -1.14 13.32
C GLY A 534 -43.84 -2.05 14.29
N ILE A 535 -43.76 -3.37 14.09
CA ILE A 535 -44.32 -4.37 15.03
C ILE A 535 -43.67 -4.23 16.41
N GLY A 536 -42.34 -4.09 16.47
CA GLY A 536 -41.62 -3.88 17.73
C GLY A 536 -42.08 -2.62 18.48
N ILE A 537 -42.23 -1.49 17.79
CA ILE A 537 -42.73 -0.25 18.41
C ILE A 537 -44.16 -0.41 18.93
N ALA A 538 -45.05 -1.04 18.16
CA ALA A 538 -46.42 -1.28 18.59
C ALA A 538 -46.48 -2.11 19.88
N GLN A 539 -45.61 -3.11 20.00
CA GLN A 539 -45.49 -3.95 21.19
C GLN A 539 -44.93 -3.19 22.40
N LEU A 540 -43.88 -2.38 22.20
CA LEU A 540 -43.35 -1.52 23.27
C LEU A 540 -44.39 -0.50 23.75
N THR A 541 -45.16 0.07 22.82
CA THR A 541 -46.26 1.00 23.14
C THR A 541 -47.38 0.31 23.92
N ALA A 542 -47.71 -0.94 23.58
CA ALA A 542 -48.69 -1.74 24.31
C ALA A 542 -48.23 -2.08 25.74
N ARG A 543 -46.95 -2.47 25.91
CA ARG A 543 -46.32 -2.69 27.23
C ARG A 543 -46.33 -1.40 28.06
N GLU A 544 -46.08 -0.25 27.44
CA GLU A 544 -46.14 1.06 28.11
C GLU A 544 -47.54 1.31 28.70
N ARG A 545 -48.59 1.04 27.92
CA ARG A 545 -49.99 1.25 28.29
C ARG A 545 -50.62 0.14 29.14
N GLY A 546 -49.89 -0.93 29.46
CA GLY A 546 -50.39 -2.03 30.29
C GLY A 546 -51.39 -2.95 29.58
N GLY A 547 -51.41 -2.99 28.24
CA GLY A 547 -52.32 -3.85 27.47
C GLY A 547 -51.83 -5.30 27.39
N GLN A 548 -52.73 -6.27 27.63
CA GLN A 548 -52.54 -7.68 27.28
C GLN A 548 -52.61 -7.84 25.75
N LEU A 549 -51.56 -7.47 25.03
CA LEU A 549 -51.42 -7.86 23.63
C LEU A 549 -50.91 -9.31 23.56
N MET A 550 -51.52 -10.10 22.66
CA MET A 550 -51.34 -11.55 22.47
C MET A 550 -49.90 -12.03 22.72
N GLN A 551 -49.70 -13.02 23.59
CA GLN A 551 -48.36 -13.56 23.91
C GLN A 551 -47.56 -13.97 22.67
N SER A 552 -48.23 -14.40 21.59
CA SER A 552 -47.60 -14.78 20.31
C SER A 552 -46.93 -13.64 19.55
N LEU A 553 -47.13 -12.39 19.97
CA LEU A 553 -46.45 -11.23 19.39
C LEU A 553 -45.19 -10.85 20.18
N LEU A 554 -45.04 -11.26 21.44
CA LEU A 554 -43.95 -10.79 22.32
C LEU A 554 -42.54 -11.27 21.90
N ASP A 555 -42.45 -12.30 21.08
CA ASP A 555 -41.19 -12.93 20.65
C ASP A 555 -40.18 -11.94 20.04
N TYR A 556 -40.65 -10.92 19.32
CA TYR A 556 -39.77 -9.94 18.67
C TYR A 556 -39.13 -8.95 19.66
N VAL A 557 -39.86 -8.52 20.69
CA VAL A 557 -39.30 -7.68 21.76
C VAL A 557 -38.33 -8.49 22.62
N ASP A 558 -38.68 -9.73 22.94
CA ASP A 558 -37.85 -10.60 23.77
C ASP A 558 -36.54 -11.00 23.05
N ALA A 559 -36.56 -11.16 21.72
CA ALA A 559 -35.36 -11.35 20.90
C ALA A 559 -34.44 -10.10 20.86
N ASN A 560 -35.00 -8.91 21.07
CA ASN A 560 -34.27 -7.65 21.14
C ASN A 560 -33.74 -7.34 22.54
N GLU A 561 -34.32 -7.94 23.58
CA GLU A 561 -33.92 -7.76 24.97
C GLU A 561 -32.68 -8.60 25.33
N LYS A 562 -32.43 -9.71 24.61
CA LYS A 562 -31.18 -10.47 24.70
C LYS A 562 -30.03 -9.67 24.08
N SER A 563 -29.18 -9.09 24.93
CA SER A 563 -28.07 -8.18 24.59
C SER A 563 -26.92 -8.86 23.81
N ASP A 564 -27.12 -9.09 22.52
CA ASP A 564 -26.09 -9.45 21.53
C ASP A 564 -25.49 -8.22 20.81
N VAL A 565 -25.82 -7.01 21.27
CA VAL A 565 -25.39 -5.75 20.65
C VAL A 565 -23.89 -5.52 20.92
N PRO A 566 -23.05 -5.32 19.90
CA PRO A 566 -21.65 -5.01 20.11
C PRO A 566 -21.48 -3.70 20.89
N LYS A 567 -20.39 -3.60 21.67
CA LYS A 567 -20.04 -2.36 22.35
C LYS A 567 -19.50 -1.34 21.35
N PRO A 568 -19.70 -0.02 21.57
CA PRO A 568 -19.02 1.00 20.79
C PRO A 568 -17.49 0.82 20.85
N VAL A 569 -16.81 1.08 19.73
CA VAL A 569 -15.35 0.91 19.61
C VAL A 569 -14.58 1.96 20.43
N SER A 570 -15.20 3.13 20.62
CA SER A 570 -14.65 4.26 21.39
C SER A 570 -15.80 5.04 22.04
N PRO A 571 -15.52 5.91 23.03
CA PRO A 571 -16.54 6.79 23.60
C PRO A 571 -17.21 7.63 22.50
N LEU A 572 -18.52 7.86 22.63
CA LEU A 572 -19.27 8.58 21.61
C LEU A 572 -18.87 10.07 21.60
N PRO A 573 -18.60 10.67 20.43
CA PRO A 573 -18.12 12.05 20.35
C PRO A 573 -19.06 13.09 20.99
N TRP A 574 -20.37 12.87 20.89
CA TRP A 574 -21.39 13.77 21.43
C TRP A 574 -21.67 13.57 22.92
N GLU A 575 -21.18 12.49 23.54
CA GLU A 575 -21.28 12.31 25.00
C GLU A 575 -20.22 13.13 25.74
N GLN A 576 -19.13 13.53 25.07
CA GLN A 576 -18.04 14.30 25.67
C GLN A 576 -18.32 15.81 25.76
N HIS A 577 -19.38 16.31 25.11
CA HIS A 577 -19.73 17.75 25.10
C HIS A 577 -20.97 18.06 25.96
N GLY A 578 -21.47 17.09 26.72
CA GLY A 578 -22.64 17.23 27.60
C GLY A 578 -22.32 17.42 29.08
N GLY A 579 -21.12 17.89 29.43
CA GLY A 579 -20.68 18.17 30.80
C GLY A 579 -20.77 19.64 31.17
#